data_AF-A0A1Z4MZZ6-F1
#
_entry.id   AF-A0A1Z4MZZ6-F1
#
_cell.length_a   1.000
_cell.length_b   1.000
_cell.length_c   1.000
_cell.angle_alpha   90.00
_cell.angle_beta   90.00
_cell.angle_gamma   90.00
#
_symmetry.space_group_name_H-M   'P 1'
#
loop_
_entity.id
_entity.type
_entity.pdbx_description
1 polymer ?
#
loop_
_entity_poly.entity_id
_entity_poly.type
_entity_poly.pdbx_seq_one_letter_code
_entity_poly.pdbx_strand_id
1 'polypeptide(L)'
;MVENQTGMLKVECDRWNQSASILREEALRADHARTRERLMALYEICNGKSATQVGRETGRNPQTVMEWVHRYNRSGVETLKYQHTGGYPPLFHQI
;
A
#
# COMPACT_ATOMS: atom_id res chain seq x y z
N MET A 1 -2.10 26.33 6.75
CA MET A 1 -0.76 25.82 7.09
C MET A 1 -0.87 24.31 7.16
N VAL A 2 -0.54 23.61 6.08
CA VAL A 2 -0.58 22.14 6.07
C VAL A 2 0.75 21.69 6.68
N GLU A 3 0.69 21.17 7.91
CA GLU A 3 1.87 20.65 8.60
C GLU A 3 2.55 19.60 7.75
N ASN A 4 3.75 19.95 7.28
CA ASN A 4 4.66 19.05 6.60
C ASN A 4 5.09 17.99 7.63
N GLN A 5 4.52 16.80 7.54
CA GLN A 5 4.83 15.69 8.43
C GLN A 5 6.22 15.12 8.11
N THR A 6 7.26 15.79 8.56
CA THR A 6 8.63 15.25 8.67
C THR A 6 8.78 14.37 9.93
N GLY A 7 7.68 13.76 10.38
CA GLY A 7 7.70 12.63 11.30
C GLY A 7 7.71 11.35 10.49
N MET A 8 8.54 10.38 10.90
CA MET A 8 8.60 9.04 10.32
C MET A 8 7.22 8.53 9.87
N LEU A 9 7.07 8.17 8.60
CA LEU A 9 5.81 7.69 8.01
C LEU A 9 5.23 6.53 8.85
N LYS A 10 3.97 6.67 9.30
CA LYS A 10 3.26 5.66 10.10
C LYS A 10 2.05 5.09 9.38
N VAL A 11 1.81 3.80 9.58
CA VAL A 11 0.59 3.12 9.15
C VAL A 11 -0.45 3.27 10.26
N GLU A 12 -1.59 3.90 9.96
CA GLU A 12 -2.66 4.17 10.92
C GLU A 12 -3.59 2.96 11.10
N CYS A 13 -3.08 1.86 11.67
CA CYS A 13 -3.86 0.64 11.86
C CYS A 13 -5.07 0.83 12.79
N ASP A 14 -4.90 1.58 13.88
CA ASP A 14 -5.95 1.85 14.87
C ASP A 14 -7.18 2.54 14.26
N ARG A 15 -6.97 3.38 13.24
CA ARG A 15 -8.06 4.08 12.52
C ARG A 15 -9.05 3.10 11.88
N TRP A 16 -8.58 1.91 11.51
CA TRP A 16 -9.37 0.88 10.85
C TRP A 16 -9.68 -0.30 11.75
N ASN A 17 -9.42 -0.18 13.07
CA ASN A 17 -9.51 -1.30 14.02
C ASN A 17 -8.69 -2.53 13.56
N GLN A 18 -7.55 -2.28 12.92
CA GLN A 18 -6.64 -3.31 12.42
C GLN A 18 -5.35 -3.34 13.26
N SER A 19 -4.54 -4.37 13.03
CA SER A 19 -3.21 -4.52 13.62
C SER A 19 -2.23 -5.00 12.55
N ALA A 20 -0.93 -4.92 12.82
CA ALA A 20 0.10 -5.46 11.94
C ALA A 20 -0.17 -6.95 11.63
N SER A 21 -0.58 -7.73 12.64
CA SER A 21 -0.91 -9.16 12.47
C SER A 21 -2.04 -9.38 11.47
N ILE A 22 -3.09 -8.54 11.48
CA ILE A 22 -4.19 -8.62 10.52
C ILE A 22 -3.68 -8.31 9.11
N LEU A 23 -2.82 -7.29 8.93
CA LEU A 23 -2.23 -7.00 7.63
C LEU A 23 -1.41 -8.17 7.08
N ARG A 24 -0.67 -8.86 7.94
CA ARG A 24 0.07 -10.08 7.58
C ARG A 24 -0.87 -11.21 7.18
N GLU A 25 -1.93 -11.45 7.95
CA GLU A 25 -2.92 -12.48 7.67
C GLU A 25 -3.63 -12.25 6.32
N GLU A 26 -4.06 -11.02 6.06
CA GLU A 26 -4.63 -10.60 4.78
C GLU A 26 -3.63 -10.77 3.63
N ALA A 27 -2.34 -10.47 3.86
CA ALA A 27 -1.30 -10.67 2.85
C ALA A 27 -1.15 -12.15 2.48
N LEU A 28 -1.21 -13.04 3.47
CA LEU A 28 -1.11 -14.49 3.27
C LEU A 28 -2.33 -15.06 2.54
N ARG A 29 -3.51 -14.46 2.73
CA ARG A 29 -4.76 -14.83 2.05
C ARG A 29 -4.91 -14.21 0.66
N ALA A 30 -4.17 -13.16 0.35
CA ALA A 30 -4.34 -12.43 -0.90
C ALA A 30 -4.00 -13.28 -2.14
N ASP A 31 -4.98 -13.41 -3.06
CA ASP A 31 -4.83 -14.11 -4.35
C ASP A 31 -3.77 -13.46 -5.26
N HIS A 32 -3.72 -12.13 -5.27
CA HIS A 32 -2.82 -11.38 -6.14
C HIS A 32 -1.50 -11.03 -5.45
N ALA A 33 -0.39 -11.38 -6.11
CA ALA A 33 0.96 -11.07 -5.63
C ALA A 33 1.19 -9.58 -5.35
N ARG A 34 0.59 -8.69 -6.15
CA ARG A 34 0.68 -7.23 -5.93
C ARG A 34 -0.05 -6.78 -4.66
N THR A 35 -1.21 -7.37 -4.35
CA THR A 35 -1.93 -7.10 -3.10
C THR A 35 -1.11 -7.59 -1.91
N ARG A 36 -0.57 -8.81 -1.99
CA ARG A 36 0.29 -9.40 -0.97
C ARG A 36 1.54 -8.55 -0.70
N GLU A 37 2.23 -8.10 -1.75
CA GLU A 37 3.40 -7.24 -1.65
C GLU A 37 3.08 -5.94 -0.89
N ARG A 38 1.98 -5.27 -1.24
CA ARG A 38 1.55 -4.02 -0.59
C ARG A 38 1.24 -4.23 0.88
N LEU A 39 0.49 -5.28 1.22
CA LEU A 39 0.12 -5.59 2.60
C LEU A 39 1.35 -5.93 3.46
N MET A 40 2.29 -6.73 2.93
CA MET A 40 3.55 -7.02 3.61
C MET A 40 4.39 -5.77 3.81
N ALA A 41 4.43 -4.84 2.84
CA ALA A 41 5.14 -3.58 3.01
C ALA A 41 4.59 -2.75 4.18
N LEU A 42 3.27 -2.67 4.34
CA LEU A 42 2.66 -1.98 5.49
C LEU A 42 2.92 -2.72 6.81
N TYR A 43 2.86 -4.05 6.82
CA TYR A 43 3.23 -4.86 7.99
C TYR A 43 4.66 -4.56 8.45
N GLU A 44 5.62 -4.53 7.53
CA GLU A 44 7.02 -4.24 7.86
C GLU A 44 7.21 -2.83 8.44
N ILE A 45 6.46 -1.84 7.93
CA ILE A 45 6.47 -0.47 8.45
C ILE A 45 5.85 -0.40 9.85
N CYS A 46 4.76 -1.15 10.10
CA CYS A 46 4.19 -1.27 11.45
C CYS A 46 5.20 -1.84 12.46
N ASN A 47 6.10 -2.73 12.01
CA ASN A 47 7.16 -3.32 12.83
C ASN A 47 8.42 -2.44 12.93
N GLY A 48 8.37 -1.19 12.45
CA GLY A 48 9.43 -0.19 12.64
C GLY A 48 10.38 -0.01 11.46
N LYS A 49 10.18 -0.71 10.33
CA LYS A 49 10.96 -0.41 9.12
C LYS A 49 10.51 0.91 8.49
N SER A 50 11.44 1.60 7.83
CA SER A 50 11.11 2.78 7.03
C SER A 50 10.65 2.38 5.62
N ALA A 51 9.88 3.25 4.95
CA ALA A 51 9.52 3.06 3.54
C ALA A 51 10.74 2.91 2.63
N THR A 52 11.86 3.58 2.95
CA THR A 52 13.14 3.45 2.24
C THR A 52 13.73 2.06 2.38
N GLN A 53 13.74 1.50 3.61
CA GLN A 53 14.25 0.16 3.85
C GLN A 53 13.38 -0.89 3.14
N VAL A 54 12.07 -0.80 3.27
CA VAL A 54 11.13 -1.70 2.59
C VAL A 54 11.26 -1.60 1.07
N GLY A 55 11.36 -0.40 0.52
CA GLY A 55 11.59 -0.18 -0.91
C GLY A 55 12.86 -0.88 -1.39
N ARG A 56 13.97 -0.72 -0.67
CA ARG A 56 15.25 -1.38 -1.00
C ARG A 56 15.15 -2.91 -0.96
N GLU A 57 14.54 -3.47 0.07
CA GLU A 57 14.41 -4.93 0.25
C GLU A 57 13.47 -5.57 -0.80
N THR A 58 12.44 -4.84 -1.24
CA THR A 58 11.45 -5.31 -2.21
C THR A 58 11.77 -4.93 -3.66
N GLY A 59 12.84 -4.17 -3.91
CA GLY A 59 13.14 -3.61 -5.24
C GLY A 59 12.14 -2.56 -5.72
N ARG A 60 11.41 -1.92 -4.80
CA ARG A 60 10.43 -0.88 -5.09
C ARG A 60 10.99 0.51 -4.81
N ASN A 61 10.47 1.49 -5.56
CA ASN A 61 10.76 2.89 -5.26
C ASN A 61 10.17 3.24 -3.87
N PRO A 62 10.94 3.82 -2.93
CA PRO A 62 10.43 4.25 -1.64
C PRO A 62 9.17 5.12 -1.74
N GLN A 63 9.07 6.00 -2.74
CA GLN A 63 7.88 6.82 -2.98
C GLN A 63 6.64 5.99 -3.29
N THR A 64 6.79 4.88 -4.01
CA THR A 64 5.67 3.95 -4.24
C THR A 64 5.20 3.30 -2.93
N VAL A 65 6.12 2.97 -2.03
CA VAL A 65 5.78 2.43 -0.71
C VAL A 65 5.07 3.50 0.15
N MET A 66 5.55 4.75 0.11
CA MET A 66 4.89 5.86 0.79
C MET A 66 3.45 6.06 0.29
N GLU A 67 3.25 6.00 -1.03
CA GLU A 67 1.92 6.08 -1.65
C GLU A 67 0.98 4.95 -1.19
N TRP A 68 1.50 3.76 -0.91
CA TRP A 68 0.68 2.66 -0.36
C TRP A 68 0.21 2.98 1.05
N VAL A 69 1.09 3.51 1.90
CA VAL A 69 0.74 3.93 3.26
C VAL A 69 -0.27 5.07 3.23
N HIS A 70 -0.07 6.09 2.39
CA HIS A 70 -1.01 7.19 2.26
C HIS A 70 -2.40 6.73 1.79
N ARG A 71 -2.47 5.80 0.82
CA ARG A 71 -3.74 5.23 0.38
C ARG A 71 -4.45 4.44 1.48
N TYR A 72 -3.69 3.64 2.22
CA TYR A 72 -4.24 2.90 3.36
C TYR A 72 -4.73 3.84 4.47
N ASN A 73 -3.94 4.83 4.89
CA ASN A 73 -4.36 5.77 5.93
C ASN A 73 -5.61 6.55 5.51
N ARG A 74 -5.76 6.85 4.20
CA ARG A 74 -6.93 7.58 3.67
C ARG A 74 -8.19 6.71 3.60
N SER A 75 -8.07 5.46 3.17
CA SER A 75 -9.22 4.69 2.67
C SER A 75 -9.21 3.20 3.03
N GLY A 76 -8.26 2.75 3.84
CA GLY A 76 -8.19 1.39 4.37
C GLY A 76 -7.66 0.34 3.39
N VAL A 77 -7.76 -0.92 3.81
CA VAL A 77 -7.14 -2.09 3.17
C VAL A 77 -7.62 -2.35 1.74
N GLU A 78 -8.87 -2.00 1.43
CA GLU A 78 -9.47 -2.23 0.11
C GLU A 78 -8.69 -1.53 -1.00
N THR A 79 -8.06 -0.39 -0.71
CA THR A 79 -7.24 0.36 -1.69
C THR A 79 -5.91 -0.30 -2.06
N LEU A 80 -5.51 -1.30 -1.29
CA LEU A 80 -4.29 -2.08 -1.54
C LEU A 80 -4.57 -3.27 -2.45
N LYS A 81 -5.83 -3.70 -2.57
CA LYS A 81 -6.23 -4.76 -3.48
C LYS A 81 -5.87 -4.38 -4.91
N TYR A 82 -5.29 -5.33 -5.64
CA TYR A 82 -5.04 -5.16 -7.06
C TYR A 82 -6.39 -5.03 -7.78
N GLN A 83 -6.60 -3.89 -8.41
CA GLN A 83 -7.68 -3.70 -9.36
C GLN A 83 -7.06 -3.74 -10.75
N HIS A 84 -7.57 -4.63 -11.60
CA HIS A 84 -7.23 -4.58 -13.01
C HIS A 84 -7.92 -3.36 -13.61
N THR A 85 -7.17 -2.28 -13.81
CA THR A 85 -7.65 -1.16 -14.62
C THR A 85 -7.80 -1.72 -16.03
N GLY A 86 -9.03 -2.00 -16.45
CA GLY A 86 -9.31 -2.38 -17.84
C GLY A 86 -8.58 -1.39 -18.74
N GLY A 87 -7.75 -1.92 -19.66
CA GLY A 87 -6.96 -1.08 -20.55
C GLY A 87 -7.85 -0.07 -21.26
N TYR A 88 -7.25 1.01 -21.75
CA TYR A 88 -7.97 1.97 -22.59
C TYR A 88 -8.67 1.19 -23.72
N PRO A 89 -10.00 1.32 -23.89
CA PRO A 89 -10.66 0.72 -25.03
C PRO A 89 -9.95 1.23 -26.29
N PRO A 90 -9.64 0.36 -27.26
CA PRO A 90 -8.97 0.81 -28.47
C PRO A 90 -9.82 1.90 -29.11
N LEU A 91 -9.20 3.05 -29.42
CA LEU A 91 -9.83 4.16 -30.12
C LEU A 91 -10.09 3.78 -31.59
N PHE A 92 -10.98 2.83 -31.84
CA PHE A 92 -11.50 2.61 -33.18
C PHE A 92 -12.62 3.62 -33.42
N HIS A 93 -12.29 4.70 -34.13
CA HIS A 93 -13.29 5.50 -34.84
C HIS A 93 -13.94 4.58 -35.88
N GLN A 94 -15.19 4.17 -35.64
CA GLN A 94 -16.02 3.66 -36.71
C GLN A 94 -16.48 4.85 -37.57
N ILE A 95 -15.90 4.87 -38.77
CA ILE A 95 -16.34 5.41 -40.07
C ILE A 95 -17.63 6.24 -40.05
#